data_AF-A0A1M6SF67-F1
#
_entry.id   AF-A0A1M6SF67-F1
#
_cell.length_a   1.000
_cell.length_b   1.000
_cell.length_c   1.000
_cell.angle_alpha   90.00
_cell.angle_beta   90.00
_cell.angle_gamma   90.00
#
_symmetry.space_group_name_H-M   'P 1'
#
loop_
_entity.id
_entity.type
_entity.pdbx_description
1 polymer ?
#
loop_
_entity_poly.entity_id
_entity_poly.type
_entity_poly.pdbx_seq_one_letter_code
_entity_poly.pdbx_strand_id
1 'polypeptide(L)'
;MKLIQESVLITELIFQAELVSYSHERLKVAVDEFDKTAVWSAIQSILISSGNISKILWPIRKKYKERGEHLRQFLEIDSESVLKSRTFRNKFEHYDEFLDDFFKDRVNYSYTDLAMNPSLVTSIGSSCHRGYNSYNNTLLIHGEMLDVNEIVGAVEQLKHKCKSAFS
;
A
#
# COMPACT_ATOMS: atom_id res chain seq x y z
N MET A 1 18.38 -19.92 -18.07
CA MET A 1 18.56 -19.25 -16.76
C MET A 1 17.66 -18.01 -16.57
N LYS A 2 17.51 -17.11 -17.57
CA LYS A 2 16.62 -15.93 -17.47
C LYS A 2 15.11 -16.27 -17.33
N LEU A 3 14.61 -17.29 -18.06
CA LEU A 3 13.19 -17.67 -18.02
C LEU A 3 12.71 -18.20 -16.65
N ILE A 4 13.54 -18.99 -15.96
CA ILE A 4 13.19 -19.51 -14.62
C ILE A 4 13.11 -18.34 -13.62
N GLN A 5 14.06 -17.40 -13.69
CA GLN A 5 14.05 -16.23 -12.81
C GLN A 5 12.80 -15.37 -13.03
N GLU A 6 12.41 -15.15 -14.29
CA GLU A 6 11.19 -14.44 -14.64
C GLU A 6 9.95 -15.15 -14.09
N SER A 7 9.81 -16.46 -14.34
CA SER A 7 8.70 -17.27 -13.83
C SER A 7 8.57 -17.17 -12.30
N VAL A 8 9.68 -17.26 -11.56
CA VAL A 8 9.68 -17.12 -10.10
C VAL A 8 9.25 -15.72 -9.66
N LEU A 9 9.66 -14.67 -10.37
CA LEU A 9 9.24 -13.30 -10.08
C LEU A 9 7.76 -13.07 -10.35
N ILE A 10 7.20 -13.68 -11.40
CA ILE A 10 5.76 -13.62 -11.68
C ILE A 10 4.98 -14.36 -10.58
N THR A 11 5.44 -15.52 -10.14
CA THR A 11 4.83 -16.24 -9.00
C THR A 11 4.87 -15.41 -7.73
N GLU A 12 5.97 -14.72 -7.44
CA GLU A 12 6.06 -13.81 -6.30
C GLU A 12 5.08 -12.63 -6.44
N LEU A 13 4.92 -12.06 -7.64
CA LEU A 13 3.92 -11.01 -7.89
C LEU A 13 2.50 -11.52 -7.63
N ILE A 14 2.17 -12.74 -8.05
CA ILE A 14 0.87 -13.38 -7.78
C ILE A 14 0.67 -13.55 -6.27
N PHE A 15 1.68 -14.06 -5.56
CA PHE A 15 1.59 -14.28 -4.12
C PHE A 15 1.36 -12.97 -3.36
N GLN A 16 2.15 -11.93 -3.65
CA GLN A 16 1.95 -10.61 -3.03
C GLN A 16 0.58 -10.01 -3.39
N ALA A 17 0.08 -10.27 -4.60
CA ALA A 17 -1.27 -9.86 -4.97
C ALA A 17 -2.34 -10.57 -4.15
N GLU A 18 -2.21 -11.88 -3.93
CA GLU A 18 -3.12 -12.66 -3.09
C GLU A 18 -3.11 -12.20 -1.63
N LEU A 19 -1.96 -11.80 -1.09
CA LEU A 19 -1.89 -11.20 0.24
C LEU A 19 -2.67 -9.87 0.33
N VAL A 20 -2.64 -9.05 -0.72
CA VAL A 20 -3.46 -7.82 -0.79
C VAL A 20 -4.94 -8.18 -0.82
N SER A 21 -5.38 -9.09 -1.70
CA SER A 21 -6.78 -9.52 -1.80
C SER A 21 -7.28 -10.06 -0.46
N TYR A 22 -6.50 -10.95 0.16
CA TYR A 22 -6.83 -11.56 1.44
C TYR A 22 -6.93 -10.53 2.57
N SER A 23 -5.97 -9.60 2.63
CA SER A 23 -5.97 -8.52 3.62
C SER A 23 -7.14 -7.56 3.42
N HIS A 24 -7.56 -7.31 2.18
CA HIS A 24 -8.72 -6.48 1.88
C HIS A 24 -10.04 -7.13 2.34
N GLU A 25 -10.22 -8.43 2.17
CA GLU A 25 -11.39 -9.13 2.72
C GLU A 25 -11.39 -9.10 4.26
N ARG A 26 -10.21 -9.28 4.88
CA ARG A 26 -10.08 -9.15 6.34
C ARG A 26 -10.35 -7.74 6.84
N LEU A 27 -10.00 -6.71 6.05
CA LEU A 27 -10.30 -5.32 6.39
C LEU A 27 -11.81 -5.09 6.50
N LYS A 28 -12.61 -5.62 5.56
CA LYS A 28 -14.07 -5.50 5.59
C LYS A 28 -14.65 -6.14 6.85
N VAL A 29 -14.26 -7.37 7.14
CA VAL A 29 -14.70 -8.09 8.35
C VAL A 29 -14.32 -7.32 9.62
N ALA A 30 -13.08 -6.84 9.70
CA ALA A 30 -12.60 -6.09 10.86
C ALA A 30 -13.36 -4.77 11.08
N VAL A 31 -13.77 -4.10 10.00
CA VAL A 31 -14.63 -2.91 10.07
C VAL A 31 -16.00 -3.28 10.64
N ASP A 32 -16.63 -4.34 10.15
CA ASP A 32 -17.96 -4.78 10.59
C ASP A 32 -17.96 -5.23 12.06
N GLU A 33 -16.86 -5.82 12.52
CA GLU A 33 -16.66 -6.23 13.91
C GLU A 33 -16.20 -5.09 14.83
N PHE A 34 -15.97 -3.89 14.28
CA PHE A 34 -15.38 -2.74 14.97
C PHE A 34 -14.02 -3.05 15.64
N ASP A 35 -13.28 -4.05 15.12
CA ASP A 35 -11.95 -4.41 15.62
C ASP A 35 -10.89 -3.49 15.01
N LYS A 36 -10.61 -2.40 15.73
CA LYS A 36 -9.57 -1.43 15.36
C LYS A 36 -8.21 -2.09 15.12
N THR A 37 -7.80 -3.07 15.92
CA THR A 37 -6.47 -3.69 15.76
C THR A 37 -6.42 -4.50 14.48
N ALA A 38 -7.47 -5.27 14.19
CA ALA A 38 -7.58 -6.03 12.95
C ALA A 38 -7.66 -5.12 11.71
N VAL A 39 -8.35 -3.97 11.79
CA VAL A 39 -8.38 -2.97 10.71
C VAL A 39 -6.97 -2.50 10.37
N TRP A 40 -6.22 -2.04 11.36
CA TRP A 40 -4.88 -1.49 11.12
C TRP A 40 -3.86 -2.56 10.73
N SER A 41 -4.01 -3.79 11.22
CA SER A 41 -3.24 -4.95 10.77
C SER A 41 -3.49 -5.29 9.30
N ALA A 42 -4.75 -5.24 8.86
CA ALA A 42 -5.12 -5.46 7.47
C ALA A 42 -4.59 -4.34 6.55
N ILE A 43 -4.73 -3.08 6.94
CA ILE A 43 -4.17 -1.92 6.20
C ILE A 43 -2.65 -2.07 6.06
N GLN A 44 -1.94 -2.38 7.15
CA GLN A 44 -0.50 -2.60 7.12
C GLN A 44 -0.12 -3.71 6.13
N SER A 45 -0.86 -4.83 6.14
CA SER A 45 -0.61 -5.95 5.24
C SER A 45 -0.84 -5.59 3.77
N ILE A 46 -1.86 -4.79 3.45
CA ILE A 46 -2.13 -4.26 2.11
C ILE A 46 -0.95 -3.38 1.64
N LEU A 47 -0.50 -2.45 2.48
CA LEU A 47 0.58 -1.51 2.13
C LEU A 47 1.94 -2.21 1.96
N ILE A 48 2.27 -3.17 2.82
CA ILE A 48 3.53 -3.92 2.72
C ILE A 48 3.53 -4.76 1.45
N SER A 49 2.46 -5.51 1.18
CA SER A 49 2.39 -6.42 0.04
C SER A 49 2.37 -5.65 -1.29
N SER A 50 1.60 -4.56 -1.38
CA SER A 50 1.66 -3.64 -2.54
C SER A 50 3.03 -2.97 -2.68
N GLY A 51 3.70 -2.63 -1.58
CA GLY A 51 5.09 -2.15 -1.57
C GLY A 51 6.09 -3.19 -2.10
N ASN A 52 5.88 -4.48 -1.82
CA ASN A 52 6.70 -5.57 -2.36
C ASN A 52 6.52 -5.73 -3.87
N ILE A 53 5.28 -5.70 -4.35
CA ILE A 53 4.96 -5.63 -5.79
C ILE A 53 5.70 -4.46 -6.44
N SER A 54 5.60 -3.28 -5.82
CA SER A 54 6.30 -2.09 -6.30
C SER A 54 7.80 -2.31 -6.40
N LYS A 55 8.44 -2.91 -5.40
CA LYS A 55 9.91 -3.16 -5.39
C LYS A 55 10.36 -4.13 -6.49
N ILE A 56 9.51 -5.08 -6.87
CA ILE A 56 9.77 -6.01 -7.97
C ILE A 56 9.68 -5.28 -9.31
N LEU A 57 8.62 -4.50 -9.50
CA LEU A 57 8.31 -3.83 -10.76
C LEU A 57 9.14 -2.57 -11.00
N TRP A 58 9.41 -1.74 -9.98
CA TRP A 58 10.16 -0.48 -10.09
C TRP A 58 11.39 -0.41 -9.17
N PRO A 59 12.33 -1.36 -9.24
CA PRO A 59 13.42 -1.46 -8.26
C PRO A 59 14.29 -0.19 -8.23
N ILE A 60 14.67 0.23 -7.01
CA ILE A 60 15.48 1.45 -6.80
C ILE A 60 16.93 1.24 -7.21
N ARG A 61 17.51 0.07 -6.90
CA ARG A 61 18.92 -0.23 -7.17
C ARG A 61 19.15 -0.38 -8.67
N LYS A 62 20.11 0.39 -9.21
CA LYS A 62 20.43 0.45 -10.65
C LYS A 62 20.59 -0.93 -11.31
N LYS A 63 21.27 -1.86 -10.64
CA LYS A 63 21.51 -3.23 -11.14
C LYS A 63 20.25 -4.07 -11.39
N TYR A 64 19.08 -3.66 -10.89
CA TYR A 64 17.82 -4.38 -11.07
C TYR A 64 16.82 -3.64 -11.96
N LYS A 65 17.15 -2.44 -12.44
CA LYS A 65 16.22 -1.59 -13.21
C LYS A 65 15.77 -2.25 -14.52
N GLU A 66 16.71 -2.83 -15.27
CA GLU A 66 16.43 -3.56 -16.51
C GLU A 66 15.42 -4.70 -16.28
N ARG A 67 15.60 -5.49 -15.21
CA ARG A 67 14.64 -6.55 -14.83
C ARG A 67 13.25 -5.99 -14.58
N GLY A 68 13.14 -4.90 -13.83
CA GLY A 68 11.84 -4.31 -13.52
C GLY A 68 11.15 -3.75 -14.76
N GLU A 69 11.91 -3.10 -15.64
CA GLU A 69 11.41 -2.60 -16.93
C GLU A 69 10.93 -3.71 -17.84
N HIS A 70 11.72 -4.77 -17.98
CA HIS A 70 11.35 -5.97 -18.72
C HIS A 70 10.03 -6.57 -18.22
N LEU A 71 9.87 -6.77 -16.91
CA LEU A 71 8.62 -7.29 -16.33
C LEU A 71 7.41 -6.39 -16.62
N ARG A 72 7.57 -5.06 -16.54
CA ARG A 72 6.48 -4.13 -16.82
C ARG A 72 6.09 -4.14 -18.29
N GLN A 73 7.06 -4.24 -19.20
CA GLN A 73 6.78 -4.36 -20.64
C GLN A 73 6.09 -5.70 -20.93
N PHE A 74 6.60 -6.79 -20.39
CA PHE A 74 6.05 -8.14 -20.58
C PHE A 74 4.61 -8.27 -20.05
N LEU A 75 4.34 -7.69 -18.88
CA LEU A 75 3.00 -7.67 -18.26
C LEU A 75 2.17 -6.45 -18.67
N GLU A 76 2.62 -5.63 -19.63
CA GLU A 76 1.93 -4.43 -20.11
C GLU A 76 1.42 -3.50 -18.98
N ILE A 77 2.26 -3.25 -17.97
CA ILE A 77 1.90 -2.45 -16.78
C ILE A 77 2.12 -0.97 -17.10
N ASP A 78 1.07 -0.18 -16.87
CA ASP A 78 1.11 1.27 -17.04
C ASP A 78 2.19 1.93 -16.16
N SER A 79 2.94 2.86 -16.75
CA SER A 79 3.95 3.66 -16.03
C SER A 79 3.36 4.56 -14.96
N GLU A 80 2.08 4.89 -15.03
CA GLU A 80 1.34 5.72 -14.08
C GLU A 80 0.48 4.89 -13.11
N SER A 81 0.70 3.57 -13.05
CA SER A 81 0.06 2.70 -12.06
C SER A 81 0.29 3.20 -10.63
N VAL A 82 -0.77 3.21 -9.81
CA VAL A 82 -0.71 3.53 -8.36
C VAL A 82 0.31 2.67 -7.60
N LEU A 83 0.60 1.46 -8.09
CA LEU A 83 1.58 0.53 -7.51
C LEU A 83 3.03 1.01 -7.65
N LYS A 84 3.29 2.01 -8.49
CA LYS A 84 4.61 2.65 -8.61
C LYS A 84 4.98 3.43 -7.36
N SER A 85 3.99 4.09 -6.75
CA SER A 85 4.21 4.90 -5.55
C SER A 85 4.50 4.02 -4.34
N ARG A 86 5.42 4.49 -3.49
CA ARG A 86 5.76 3.85 -2.21
C ARG A 86 5.48 4.76 -1.03
N THR A 87 4.89 5.92 -1.27
CA THR A 87 4.77 6.98 -0.27
C THR A 87 4.04 6.48 0.98
N PHE A 88 2.86 5.88 0.83
CA PHE A 88 2.07 5.38 1.96
C PHE A 88 2.75 4.22 2.69
N ARG A 89 3.35 3.27 1.96
CA ARG A 89 4.12 2.17 2.58
C ARG A 89 5.32 2.70 3.36
N ASN A 90 6.10 3.61 2.78
CA ASN A 90 7.25 4.21 3.47
C ASN A 90 6.81 4.98 4.72
N LYS A 91 5.73 5.75 4.64
CA LYS A 91 5.14 6.44 5.79
C LYS A 91 4.70 5.50 6.90
N PHE A 92 4.26 4.31 6.54
CA PHE A 92 3.83 3.29 7.50
C PHE A 92 5.03 2.54 8.11
N GLU A 93 6.04 2.20 7.32
CA GLU A 93 7.24 1.46 7.78
C GLU A 93 8.19 2.32 8.61
N HIS A 94 8.39 3.58 8.22
CA HIS A 94 9.29 4.53 8.89
C HIS A 94 8.52 5.46 9.84
N TYR A 95 7.44 4.95 10.45
CA TYR A 95 6.55 5.78 11.26
C TYR A 95 7.25 6.41 12.47
N ASP A 96 8.28 5.74 13.00
CA ASP A 96 9.17 6.25 14.04
C ASP A 96 9.88 7.55 13.63
N GLU A 97 10.46 7.59 12.42
CA GLU A 97 11.09 8.81 11.88
C GLU A 97 10.08 9.96 11.75
N PHE A 98 8.85 9.63 11.30
CA PHE A 98 7.77 10.61 11.22
C PHE A 98 7.33 11.15 12.58
N LEU A 99 7.32 10.31 13.63
CA LEU A 99 7.01 10.75 14.99
C LEU A 99 8.08 11.74 15.48
N ASP A 100 9.36 11.42 15.30
CA ASP A 100 10.46 12.30 15.69
C ASP A 100 10.36 13.67 15.00
N ASP A 101 10.16 13.68 13.68
CA ASP A 101 10.01 14.91 12.90
C ASP A 101 8.77 15.72 13.32
N PHE A 102 7.67 15.06 13.67
CA PHE A 102 6.47 15.75 14.11
C PHE A 102 6.65 16.47 15.45
N PHE A 103 7.34 15.86 16.41
CA PHE A 103 7.50 16.41 17.76
C PHE A 103 8.66 17.40 17.89
N LYS A 104 9.63 17.40 16.96
CA LYS A 104 10.89 18.13 17.06
C LYS A 104 10.77 19.62 17.44
N ASP A 105 9.78 20.34 16.92
CA ASP A 105 9.66 21.80 17.08
C ASP A 105 8.31 22.25 17.65
N ARG A 106 7.57 21.36 18.35
CA ARG A 106 6.21 21.66 18.82
C ARG A 106 6.13 21.85 20.34
N VAL A 107 5.73 23.05 20.76
CA VAL A 107 5.47 23.39 22.18
C VAL A 107 4.07 23.01 22.63
N ASN A 108 3.09 23.11 21.72
CA ASN A 108 1.70 22.67 21.92
C ASN A 108 1.25 21.89 20.70
N TYR A 109 0.69 20.70 20.90
CA TYR A 109 0.16 19.87 19.82
C TYR A 109 -1.05 19.05 20.28
N SER A 110 -1.94 18.75 19.33
CA SER A 110 -2.91 17.67 19.47
C SER A 110 -2.37 16.49 18.67
N TYR A 111 -2.33 15.31 19.28
CA TYR A 111 -1.91 14.08 18.63
C TYR A 111 -3.11 13.13 18.61
N THR A 112 -3.58 12.79 17.41
CA THR A 112 -4.59 11.76 17.19
C THR A 112 -4.06 10.78 16.18
N ASP A 113 -4.14 9.49 16.50
CA ASP A 113 -3.57 8.44 15.69
C ASP A 113 -4.48 7.21 15.66
N LEU A 114 -4.36 6.45 14.58
CA LEU A 114 -5.19 5.28 14.29
C LEU A 114 -6.70 5.61 14.40
N ALA A 115 -7.09 6.78 13.89
CA ALA A 115 -8.46 7.28 13.96
C ALA A 115 -9.37 6.47 13.03
N MET A 116 -10.55 6.10 13.50
CA MET A 116 -11.59 5.46 12.68
C MET A 116 -12.60 6.53 12.26
N ASN A 117 -12.91 6.58 10.96
CA ASN A 117 -13.83 7.53 10.34
C ASN A 117 -13.56 8.99 10.73
N PRO A 118 -12.31 9.49 10.58
CA PRO A 118 -12.00 10.87 10.92
C PRO A 118 -12.78 11.83 10.03
N SER A 119 -13.35 12.87 10.64
CA SER A 119 -13.97 13.97 9.89
C SER A 119 -12.88 14.74 9.13
N LEU A 120 -12.92 14.69 7.80
CA LEU A 120 -11.95 15.35 6.92
C LEU A 120 -12.09 16.89 6.87
N VAL A 121 -13.07 17.45 7.57
CA VAL A 121 -13.55 18.84 7.43
C VAL A 121 -13.08 19.78 8.55
N THR A 122 -12.56 19.26 9.67
CA THR A 122 -12.15 20.09 10.81
C THR A 122 -10.64 20.05 11.05
N SER A 123 -10.13 20.99 11.85
CA SER A 123 -8.76 21.09 12.37
C SER A 123 -8.18 19.82 13.02
N ILE A 124 -8.98 18.75 13.12
CA ILE A 124 -8.56 17.38 13.46
C ILE A 124 -7.81 16.73 12.28
N GLY A 125 -8.09 17.10 11.02
CA GLY A 125 -7.35 16.62 9.85
C GLY A 125 -5.86 16.99 9.88
N SER A 126 -5.49 18.10 10.53
CA SER A 126 -4.09 18.50 10.75
C SER A 126 -3.42 17.82 11.95
N SER A 127 -4.18 17.23 12.87
CA SER A 127 -3.66 16.51 14.04
C SER A 127 -3.85 14.98 13.95
N CYS A 128 -4.51 14.50 12.90
CA CYS A 128 -4.70 13.08 12.60
C CYS A 128 -3.49 12.56 11.81
N HIS A 129 -2.67 11.76 12.47
CA HIS A 129 -1.46 11.19 11.86
C HIS A 129 -1.79 10.02 10.94
N ARG A 130 -2.58 9.08 11.44
CA ARG A 130 -3.14 7.98 10.66
C ARG A 130 -4.62 7.90 10.94
N GLY A 131 -5.41 7.88 9.88
CA GLY A 131 -6.85 7.71 9.95
C GLY A 131 -7.35 6.84 8.82
N TYR A 132 -8.38 6.06 9.08
CA TYR A 132 -9.04 5.23 8.07
C TYR A 132 -10.53 5.53 8.04
N ASN A 133 -11.05 5.85 6.87
CA ASN A 133 -12.47 6.09 6.64
C ASN A 133 -13.09 4.87 5.95
N SER A 134 -13.91 4.12 6.68
CA SER A 134 -14.57 2.90 6.20
C SER A 134 -15.73 3.17 5.26
N TYR A 135 -16.24 4.41 5.19
CA TYR A 135 -17.34 4.75 4.26
C TYR A 135 -16.87 4.80 2.81
N ASN A 136 -15.60 5.15 2.58
CA ASN A 136 -15.02 5.32 1.25
C ASN A 136 -13.65 4.66 1.09
N ASN A 137 -13.25 3.78 2.01
CA ASN A 137 -11.95 3.11 2.08
C ASN A 137 -10.75 4.04 1.91
N THR A 138 -10.84 5.28 2.39
CA THR A 138 -9.75 6.26 2.29
C THR A 138 -8.84 6.16 3.51
N LEU A 139 -7.55 5.95 3.24
CA LEU A 139 -6.48 6.03 4.22
C LEU A 139 -5.90 7.43 4.22
N LEU A 140 -5.88 8.06 5.40
CA LEU A 140 -5.24 9.34 5.66
C LEU A 140 -3.93 9.08 6.40
N ILE A 141 -2.81 9.57 5.86
CA ILE A 141 -1.53 9.62 6.57
C ILE A 141 -0.89 10.99 6.42
N HIS A 142 -0.80 11.74 7.52
CA HIS A 142 -0.20 13.07 7.60
C HIS A 142 -0.75 14.04 6.53
N GLY A 143 -2.08 14.15 6.43
CA GLY A 143 -2.74 15.04 5.48
C GLY A 143 -2.80 14.54 4.03
N GLU A 144 -2.08 13.47 3.68
CA GLU A 144 -2.23 12.82 2.38
C GLU A 144 -3.28 11.71 2.43
N MET A 145 -4.07 11.62 1.38
CA MET A 145 -5.12 10.62 1.22
C MET A 145 -4.77 9.59 0.15
N LEU A 146 -5.17 8.35 0.39
CA LEU A 146 -5.06 7.24 -0.53
C LEU A 146 -6.36 6.45 -0.51
N ASP A 147 -6.98 6.26 -1.68
CA ASP A 147 -8.07 5.31 -1.82
C ASP A 147 -7.49 3.89 -1.86
N VAL A 148 -7.80 3.08 -0.85
CA VAL A 148 -7.33 1.69 -0.77
C VAL A 148 -7.89 0.86 -1.92
N ASN A 149 -9.07 1.20 -2.45
CA ASN A 149 -9.67 0.49 -3.59
C ASN A 149 -8.83 0.64 -4.86
N GLU A 150 -8.17 1.78 -5.07
CA GLU A 150 -7.29 1.97 -6.23
C GLU A 150 -6.11 0.98 -6.21
N ILE A 151 -5.51 0.75 -5.03
CA ILE A 151 -4.46 -0.24 -4.86
C ILE A 151 -5.02 -1.64 -5.14
N VAL A 152 -6.13 -2.01 -4.50
CA VAL A 152 -6.72 -3.34 -4.65
C VAL A 152 -7.07 -3.61 -6.12
N GLY A 153 -7.70 -2.65 -6.79
CA GLY A 153 -8.05 -2.75 -8.22
C GLY A 153 -6.83 -2.93 -9.11
N ALA A 154 -5.77 -2.14 -8.90
CA ALA A 154 -4.53 -2.27 -9.66
C ALA A 154 -3.82 -3.61 -9.42
N VAL A 155 -3.87 -4.13 -8.18
CA VAL A 155 -3.30 -5.43 -7.83
C VAL A 155 -4.07 -6.59 -8.46
N GLU A 156 -5.41 -6.54 -8.49
CA GLU A 156 -6.21 -7.57 -9.16
C GLU A 156 -5.96 -7.59 -10.68
N GLN A 157 -5.85 -6.41 -11.31
CA GLN A 157 -5.47 -6.32 -12.71
C GLN A 157 -4.09 -6.93 -12.97
N LEU A 158 -3.09 -6.59 -12.15
CA LEU A 158 -1.76 -7.18 -12.23
C LEU A 158 -1.81 -8.71 -12.10
N LYS A 159 -2.54 -9.22 -11.11
CA LYS A 159 -2.68 -10.66 -10.87
C LYS A 159 -3.27 -11.38 -12.07
N HIS A 160 -4.28 -10.78 -12.71
CA HIS A 160 -4.86 -11.33 -13.93
C HIS A 160 -3.82 -11.44 -15.04
N LYS A 161 -3.08 -10.35 -15.31
CA LYS A 161 -1.99 -10.35 -16.31
C LYS A 161 -0.91 -11.39 -16.02
N CYS A 162 -0.50 -11.53 -14.75
CA CYS A 162 0.46 -12.55 -14.33
C CYS A 162 -0.05 -13.98 -14.56
N LYS A 163 -1.33 -14.27 -14.29
CA LYS A 163 -1.91 -15.60 -14.50
C LYS A 163 -2.04 -15.93 -16.00
N SER A 164 -2.41 -14.95 -16.81
CA SER A 164 -2.47 -15.10 -18.27
C SER A 164 -1.10 -15.38 -18.90
N ALA A 165 -0.01 -14.93 -18.28
CA ALA A 165 1.35 -15.20 -18.77
C ALA A 165 1.78 -16.68 -18.67
N PHE A 166 1.04 -17.51 -17.92
CA PHE A 166 1.28 -18.95 -17.79
C PHE A 166 0.28 -19.81 -18.58
N SER A 167 -0.69 -19.18 -19.26
CA SER A 167 -1.71 -19.85 -20.08
C SER A 167 -1.29 -19.90 -21.54
#